data_AF-L1N273-F1
#
_entry.id   AF-L1N273-F1
#
_cell.length_a   1.000
_cell.length_b   1.000
_cell.length_c   1.000
_cell.angle_alpha   90.00
_cell.angle_beta   90.00
_cell.angle_gamma   90.00
#
_symmetry.space_group_name_H-M   'P 1'
#
loop_
_entity.id
_entity.type
_entity.pdbx_description
1 polymer ?
#
loop_
_entity_poly.entity_id
_entity_poly.type
_entity_poly.pdbx_seq_one_letter_code
_entity_poly.pdbx_strand_id
1 'polypeptide(L)'
;LLLDYGGNPNSTECGRKKDNLGNWIPARDFALNAAVFTGFEKVKILVEAGADVNLQTETTAPGAIDETIIHDRMDILLYLLEHGADYRRKFEEIDWSRPEHRSFYVDILYELRFCIYPLDSKEYKDKLKVIDFLR
;
A
#
# COMPACT_ATOMS: atom_id res chain seq x y z
N LEU A 1 0.37 6.87 -23.15
CA LEU A 1 -0.35 6.56 -21.89
C LEU A 1 -1.50 7.55 -21.74
N LEU A 2 -2.58 7.24 -21.00
CA LEU A 2 -3.64 8.24 -20.72
C LEU A 2 -3.10 9.48 -20.01
N LEU A 3 -2.01 9.31 -19.24
CA LEU A 3 -1.25 10.37 -18.58
C LEU A 3 -0.76 11.44 -19.58
N ASP A 4 -0.32 11.03 -20.78
CA ASP A 4 0.17 11.94 -21.83
C ASP A 4 -0.93 12.83 -22.42
N TYR A 5 -2.20 12.47 -22.19
CA TYR A 5 -3.38 13.20 -22.66
C TYR A 5 -4.14 13.89 -21.51
N GLY A 6 -3.47 14.15 -20.38
CA GLY A 6 -4.04 14.88 -19.24
C GLY A 6 -4.80 14.00 -18.25
N GLY A 7 -4.62 12.67 -18.30
CA GLY A 7 -5.11 11.78 -17.25
C GLY A 7 -4.48 12.13 -15.90
N ASN A 8 -5.31 12.41 -14.89
CA ASN A 8 -4.84 12.69 -13.54
C ASN A 8 -4.42 11.38 -12.83
N PRO A 9 -3.13 11.20 -12.46
CA PRO A 9 -2.66 10.00 -11.76
C PRO A 9 -3.26 9.83 -10.35
N ASN A 10 -3.86 10.89 -9.81
CA ASN A 10 -4.49 10.94 -8.49
C ASN A 10 -6.01 10.84 -8.52
N SER A 11 -6.61 10.55 -9.68
CA SER A 11 -8.05 10.30 -9.76
C SER A 11 -8.40 9.03 -8.98
N THR A 12 -9.41 9.14 -8.13
CA THR A 12 -10.02 7.99 -7.44
C THR A 12 -11.17 7.44 -8.26
N GLU A 13 -11.45 6.15 -8.10
CA GLU A 13 -12.64 5.52 -8.62
C GLU A 13 -13.90 6.28 -8.14
N CYS A 14 -14.85 6.50 -9.06
CA CYS A 14 -16.10 7.22 -8.79
C CYS A 14 -17.30 6.27 -8.62
N GLY A 15 -17.08 4.96 -8.77
CA GLY A 15 -18.10 3.91 -8.77
C GLY A 15 -18.59 3.53 -7.38
N ARG A 16 -19.28 2.38 -7.33
CA ARG A 16 -19.75 1.75 -6.08
C ARG A 16 -19.41 0.27 -6.12
N LYS A 17 -19.00 -0.29 -4.98
CA LYS A 17 -18.75 -1.72 -4.78
C LYS A 17 -19.60 -2.24 -3.61
N LYS A 18 -19.80 -3.56 -3.53
CA LYS A 18 -20.42 -4.16 -2.35
C LYS A 18 -19.35 -4.46 -1.30
N ASP A 19 -19.63 -4.15 -0.05
CA ASP A 19 -18.82 -4.62 1.08
C ASP A 19 -19.07 -6.12 1.35
N ASN A 20 -18.36 -6.69 2.32
CA ASN A 20 -18.51 -8.10 2.71
C ASN A 20 -19.89 -8.44 3.31
N LEU A 21 -20.70 -7.43 3.63
CA LEU A 21 -22.06 -7.56 4.15
C LEU A 21 -23.12 -7.35 3.05
N GLY A 22 -22.69 -7.08 1.80
CA GLY A 22 -23.56 -6.84 0.66
C GLY A 22 -24.07 -5.41 0.51
N ASN A 23 -23.63 -4.48 1.37
CA ASN A 23 -24.01 -3.06 1.30
C ASN A 23 -23.24 -2.34 0.20
N TRP A 24 -23.90 -1.40 -0.48
CA TRP A 24 -23.28 -0.57 -1.51
C TRP A 24 -22.48 0.58 -0.89
N ILE A 25 -21.16 0.49 -1.00
CA ILE A 25 -20.21 1.52 -0.58
C ILE A 25 -19.57 2.19 -1.79
N PRO A 26 -19.09 3.44 -1.68
CA PRO A 26 -18.29 4.05 -2.72
C PRO A 26 -17.04 3.22 -3.00
N ALA A 27 -16.75 2.97 -4.26
CA ALA A 27 -15.46 2.43 -4.66
C ALA A 27 -14.52 3.64 -4.79
N ARG A 28 -13.42 3.62 -4.04
CA ARG A 28 -12.49 4.76 -3.90
C ARG A 28 -11.05 4.30 -4.08
N ASP A 29 -10.83 3.32 -4.94
CA ASP A 29 -9.48 2.88 -5.29
C ASP A 29 -8.79 3.95 -6.14
N PHE A 30 -7.46 3.92 -6.25
CA PHE A 30 -6.69 4.84 -7.09
C PHE A 30 -5.58 4.10 -7.84
N ALA A 31 -5.11 4.69 -8.94
CA ALA A 31 -4.24 4.01 -9.89
C ALA A 31 -2.95 3.46 -9.24
N LEU A 32 -2.33 4.24 -8.35
CA LEU A 32 -1.10 3.82 -7.67
C LEU A 32 -1.33 2.65 -6.70
N ASN A 33 -2.46 2.62 -5.98
CA ASN A 33 -2.84 1.50 -5.11
C ASN A 33 -2.96 0.19 -5.91
N ALA A 34 -3.78 0.20 -6.96
CA ALA A 34 -3.95 -0.95 -7.84
C ALA A 34 -2.65 -1.35 -8.57
N ALA A 35 -1.76 -0.40 -8.86
CA ALA A 35 -0.53 -0.66 -9.58
C ALA A 35 0.42 -1.60 -8.81
N VAL A 36 0.37 -1.59 -7.48
CA VAL A 36 1.18 -2.46 -6.61
C VAL A 36 1.01 -3.93 -6.98
N PHE A 37 -0.23 -4.39 -7.19
CA PHE A 37 -0.52 -5.76 -7.61
C PHE A 37 -0.04 -6.05 -9.05
N THR A 38 -0.07 -5.04 -9.91
CA THR A 38 0.17 -5.23 -11.34
C THR A 38 1.64 -5.21 -11.77
N GLY A 39 2.54 -4.62 -10.98
CA GLY A 39 3.98 -4.67 -11.22
C GLY A 39 4.72 -3.34 -11.01
N PHE A 40 6.03 -3.47 -10.78
CA PHE A 40 6.92 -2.35 -10.44
C PHE A 40 6.93 -1.24 -11.50
N GLU A 41 6.98 -1.59 -12.78
CA GLU A 41 7.07 -0.61 -13.87
C GLU A 41 5.85 0.33 -13.91
N LYS A 42 4.65 -0.18 -13.59
CA LYS A 42 3.45 0.66 -13.54
C LYS A 42 3.47 1.61 -12.36
N VAL A 43 3.96 1.16 -11.21
CA VAL A 43 4.17 2.04 -10.06
C VAL A 43 5.15 3.16 -10.42
N LYS A 44 6.28 2.81 -11.01
CA LYS A 44 7.30 3.77 -11.46
C LYS A 44 6.71 4.82 -12.41
N ILE A 45 6.02 4.39 -13.47
CA ILE A 45 5.35 5.30 -14.43
C ILE A 45 4.38 6.25 -13.72
N LEU A 46 3.60 5.77 -12.75
CA LEU A 46 2.62 6.60 -12.04
C LEU A 46 3.30 7.61 -11.11
N VAL A 47 4.30 7.18 -10.35
CA VAL A 47 5.06 8.05 -9.44
C VAL A 47 5.80 9.13 -10.24
N GLU A 48 6.45 8.76 -11.35
CA GLU A 48 7.13 9.70 -12.25
C GLU A 48 6.14 10.68 -12.92
N ALA A 49 4.89 10.29 -13.10
CA ALA A 49 3.82 11.16 -13.60
C ALA A 49 3.18 12.05 -12.52
N GLY A 50 3.65 11.99 -11.26
CA GLY A 50 3.14 12.82 -10.17
C GLY A 50 1.98 12.20 -9.39
N ALA A 51 1.87 10.86 -9.37
CA ALA A 51 1.02 10.19 -8.40
C ALA A 51 1.48 10.55 -6.97
N ASP A 52 0.54 10.96 -6.13
CA ASP A 52 0.73 11.19 -4.72
C ASP A 52 0.93 9.83 -4.03
N VAL A 53 2.17 9.54 -3.67
CA VAL A 53 2.58 8.32 -2.94
C VAL A 53 1.88 8.17 -1.59
N ASN A 54 1.33 9.27 -1.07
CA ASN A 54 0.63 9.38 0.20
C ASN A 54 -0.89 9.44 0.03
N LEU A 55 -1.42 9.30 -1.19
CA LEU A 55 -2.86 9.21 -1.38
C LEU A 55 -3.42 8.01 -0.60
N GLN A 56 -4.54 8.25 0.08
CA GLN A 56 -5.33 7.21 0.71
C GLN A 56 -6.81 7.61 0.63
N THR A 57 -7.67 6.60 0.66
CA THR A 57 -9.12 6.79 0.67
C THR A 57 -9.73 5.99 1.81
N GLU A 58 -11.04 6.10 2.01
CA GLU A 58 -11.73 5.36 3.07
C GLU A 58 -11.65 3.84 2.87
N THR A 59 -11.33 3.37 1.66
CA THR A 59 -11.24 1.94 1.33
C THR A 59 -9.82 1.45 1.07
N THR A 60 -8.82 2.31 1.20
CA THR A 60 -7.41 2.00 0.88
C THR A 60 -6.43 2.53 1.93
N ALA A 61 -6.91 2.95 3.11
CA ALA A 61 -6.05 3.42 4.19
C ALA A 61 -5.17 2.27 4.73
N PRO A 62 -3.88 2.49 5.02
CA PRO A 62 -3.14 3.77 5.02
C PRO A 62 -2.57 4.24 3.66
N GLY A 63 -2.94 3.64 2.53
CA GLY A 63 -2.53 4.03 1.18
C GLY A 63 -1.81 2.89 0.45
N ALA A 64 -1.16 3.21 -0.67
CA ALA A 64 -0.48 2.20 -1.49
C ALA A 64 0.62 1.43 -0.74
N ILE A 65 1.17 1.99 0.35
CA ILE A 65 2.16 1.33 1.21
C ILE A 65 1.59 0.03 1.82
N ASP A 66 0.29 -0.01 2.13
CA ASP A 66 -0.38 -1.18 2.69
C ASP A 66 -0.41 -2.36 1.73
N GLU A 67 -0.83 -2.09 0.49
CA GLU A 67 -0.85 -3.09 -0.58
C GLU A 67 0.54 -3.70 -0.83
N THR A 68 1.62 -2.94 -0.60
CA THR A 68 2.98 -3.51 -0.77
C THR A 68 3.30 -4.56 0.28
N ILE A 69 2.74 -4.45 1.48
CA ILE A 69 2.94 -5.42 2.56
C ILE A 69 2.03 -6.63 2.31
N ILE A 70 0.76 -6.39 2.02
CA ILE A 70 -0.25 -7.43 1.73
C ILE A 70 0.19 -8.32 0.55
N HIS A 71 0.77 -7.72 -0.49
CA HIS A 71 1.19 -8.42 -1.70
C HIS A 71 2.67 -8.77 -1.75
N ASP A 72 3.38 -8.62 -0.65
CA ASP A 72 4.79 -9.02 -0.54
C ASP A 72 5.72 -8.35 -1.57
N ARG A 73 5.52 -7.04 -1.77
CA ARG A 73 6.21 -6.21 -2.77
C ARG A 73 7.22 -5.27 -2.12
N MET A 74 8.22 -5.85 -1.45
CA MET A 74 9.30 -5.09 -0.78
C MET A 74 10.09 -4.20 -1.75
N ASP A 75 10.20 -4.61 -3.01
CA ASP A 75 10.79 -3.82 -4.10
C ASP A 75 10.02 -2.51 -4.33
N ILE A 76 8.68 -2.60 -4.39
CA ILE A 76 7.80 -1.45 -4.54
C ILE A 76 7.76 -0.63 -3.24
N LEU A 77 7.70 -1.28 -2.07
CA LEU A 77 7.69 -0.59 -0.78
C LEU A 77 8.90 0.32 -0.65
N LEU A 78 10.10 -0.20 -0.91
CA LEU A 78 11.33 0.59 -0.88
C LEU A 78 11.25 1.77 -1.85
N TYR A 79 10.80 1.54 -3.08
CA TYR A 79 10.67 2.60 -4.08
C TYR A 79 9.70 3.71 -3.64
N LEU A 80 8.54 3.37 -3.07
CA LEU A 80 7.59 4.36 -2.56
C LEU A 80 8.18 5.15 -1.39
N LEU A 81 8.89 4.49 -0.48
CA LEU A 81 9.59 5.13 0.65
C LEU A 81 10.66 6.12 0.17
N GLU A 82 11.48 5.73 -0.80
CA GLU A 82 12.47 6.60 -1.45
C GLU A 82 11.84 7.82 -2.12
N HIS A 83 10.56 7.74 -2.52
CA HIS A 83 9.79 8.83 -3.12
C HIS A 83 8.88 9.57 -2.12
N GLY A 84 9.12 9.41 -0.81
CA GLY A 84 8.47 10.21 0.23
C GLY A 84 7.16 9.64 0.77
N ALA A 85 6.90 8.33 0.61
CA ALA A 85 5.82 7.68 1.31
C ALA A 85 5.99 7.82 2.84
N ASP A 86 4.93 8.24 3.52
CA ASP A 86 4.89 8.50 4.95
C ASP A 86 4.77 7.18 5.72
N TYR A 87 5.93 6.67 6.15
CA TYR A 87 6.03 5.45 6.94
C TYR A 87 5.60 5.61 8.41
N ARG A 88 5.21 6.82 8.85
CA ARG A 88 4.69 7.05 10.21
C ARG A 88 3.20 6.74 10.34
N ARG A 89 2.54 6.47 9.21
CA ARG A 89 1.16 5.98 9.18
C ARG A 89 1.00 4.70 9.98
N LYS A 90 -0.22 4.49 10.46
CA LYS A 90 -0.57 3.33 11.26
C LYS A 90 -1.42 2.37 10.45
N PHE A 91 -1.16 1.09 10.65
CA PHE A 91 -1.90 -0.02 10.10
C PHE A 91 -2.94 -0.46 11.13
N GLU A 92 -4.15 -0.75 10.68
CA GLU A 92 -5.21 -1.26 11.53
C GLU A 92 -5.16 -2.79 11.53
N GLU A 93 -4.80 -3.37 12.67
CA GLU A 93 -4.74 -4.81 12.88
C GLU A 93 -5.94 -5.29 13.68
N ILE A 94 -6.40 -6.52 13.42
CA ILE A 94 -7.57 -7.10 14.10
C ILE A 94 -7.13 -8.01 15.26
N ASP A 95 -7.55 -7.68 16.49
CA ASP A 95 -7.40 -8.58 17.64
C ASP A 95 -8.59 -9.53 17.75
N TRP A 96 -8.46 -10.70 17.12
CA TRP A 96 -9.47 -11.76 17.20
C TRP A 96 -9.65 -12.34 18.61
N SER A 97 -8.72 -12.09 19.54
CA SER A 97 -8.80 -12.57 20.93
C SER A 97 -9.65 -11.66 21.83
N ARG A 98 -9.92 -10.42 21.41
CA ARG A 98 -10.69 -9.42 22.17
C ARG A 98 -11.80 -8.82 21.31
N PRO A 99 -12.93 -9.52 21.14
CA PRO A 99 -13.99 -9.08 20.23
C PRO A 99 -14.58 -7.71 20.57
N GLU A 100 -14.53 -7.28 21.84
CA GLU A 100 -14.92 -5.94 22.29
C GLU A 100 -13.94 -4.82 21.87
N HIS A 101 -12.70 -5.15 21.55
CA HIS A 101 -11.64 -4.24 21.08
C HIS A 101 -11.04 -4.79 19.78
N ARG A 102 -11.89 -4.88 18.77
CA ARG A 102 -11.64 -5.66 17.55
C ARG A 102 -10.42 -5.20 16.77
N SER A 103 -9.97 -3.95 16.89
CA SER A 103 -8.77 -3.47 16.19
C SER A 103 -7.85 -2.59 17.01
N PHE A 104 -6.58 -2.58 16.63
CA PHE A 104 -5.53 -1.73 17.20
C PHE A 104 -4.60 -1.23 16.11
N TYR A 105 -3.87 -0.15 16.39
CA TYR A 105 -3.00 0.50 15.44
C TYR A 105 -1.53 0.17 15.68
N VAL A 106 -0.82 -0.21 14.63
CA VAL A 106 0.60 -0.57 14.66
C VAL A 106 1.42 0.23 13.65
N ASP A 107 2.73 0.26 13.82
CA ASP A 107 3.64 0.88 12.84
C ASP A 107 4.10 -0.11 11.77
N ILE A 108 4.72 0.42 10.71
CA ILE A 108 5.25 -0.39 9.61
C ILE A 108 6.28 -1.43 10.08
N LEU A 109 7.04 -1.15 11.15
CA LEU A 109 8.04 -2.10 11.65
C LEU A 109 7.37 -3.31 12.32
N TYR A 110 6.18 -3.14 12.89
CA TYR A 110 5.35 -4.23 13.37
C TYR A 110 4.90 -5.11 12.20
N GLU A 111 4.32 -4.52 11.15
CA GLU A 111 3.88 -5.25 9.95
C GLU A 111 5.00 -6.07 9.31
N LEU A 112 6.17 -5.44 9.15
CA LEU A 112 7.34 -6.10 8.57
C LEU A 112 7.80 -7.33 9.37
N ARG A 113 7.42 -7.50 10.66
CA ARG A 113 7.76 -8.72 11.41
C ARG A 113 7.06 -9.96 10.87
N PHE A 114 5.90 -9.82 10.24
CA PHE A 114 5.11 -10.92 9.69
C PHE A 114 5.51 -11.28 8.25
N CYS A 115 6.26 -10.41 7.57
CA CYS A 115 6.87 -10.67 6.28
C CYS A 115 8.07 -11.64 6.40
N ILE A 116 7.82 -12.95 6.40
CA ILE A 116 8.85 -13.99 6.63
C ILE A 116 9.31 -14.62 5.32
N TYR A 117 10.63 -14.64 5.09
CA TYR A 117 11.25 -15.13 3.85
C TYR A 117 12.39 -16.10 4.12
N PRO A 118 12.76 -16.95 3.15
CA PRO A 118 14.03 -17.69 3.18
C PRO A 118 15.23 -16.73 3.21
N LEU A 119 16.24 -17.00 4.04
CA LEU A 119 17.36 -16.09 4.32
C LEU A 119 18.16 -15.65 3.08
N ASP A 120 18.25 -16.48 2.05
CA ASP A 120 19.02 -16.15 0.84
C ASP A 120 18.17 -15.62 -0.32
N SER A 121 16.85 -15.50 -0.09
CA SER A 121 15.89 -15.04 -1.09
C SER A 121 16.10 -13.57 -1.44
N LYS A 122 15.61 -13.17 -2.61
CA LYS A 122 15.66 -11.77 -3.05
C LYS A 122 14.78 -10.91 -2.15
N GLU A 123 13.61 -11.44 -1.80
CA GLU A 123 12.58 -10.84 -0.96
C GLU A 123 13.12 -10.53 0.43
N TYR A 124 13.88 -11.45 1.03
CA TYR A 124 14.57 -11.21 2.29
C TYR A 124 15.55 -10.03 2.20
N LYS A 125 16.37 -9.99 1.14
CA LYS A 125 17.33 -8.90 0.93
C LYS A 125 16.65 -7.56 0.70
N ASP A 126 15.54 -7.55 -0.03
CA ASP A 126 14.77 -6.34 -0.28
C ASP A 126 14.08 -5.84 1.00
N LYS A 127 13.52 -6.73 1.82
CA LYS A 127 13.02 -6.37 3.17
C LYS A 127 14.11 -5.78 4.06
N LEU A 128 15.34 -6.31 4.03
CA LEU A 128 16.43 -5.74 4.82
C LEU A 128 16.76 -4.30 4.39
N LYS A 129 16.68 -3.98 3.09
CA LYS A 129 16.84 -2.59 2.61
C LYS A 129 15.72 -1.69 3.11
N VAL A 130 14.48 -2.16 3.10
CA VAL A 130 13.34 -1.42 3.69
C VAL A 130 13.59 -1.14 5.17
N ILE A 131 13.97 -2.16 5.94
CA ILE A 131 14.27 -2.00 7.37
C ILE A 131 15.41 -1.01 7.59
N ASP A 132 16.44 -1.04 6.74
CA ASP A 132 17.57 -0.12 6.83
C ASP A 132 17.17 1.33 6.52
N PHE A 133 16.32 1.55 5.52
CA PHE A 133 15.76 2.88 5.21
C PHE A 133 14.95 3.47 6.38
N LEU A 134 14.25 2.62 7.15
CA LEU A 134 13.37 3.04 8.24
C LEU A 134 14.10 3.34 9.57
N ARG A 135 15.43 3.14 9.63
CA ARG A 135 16.27 3.44 10.82
C ARG A 135 16.59 4.91 10.95
#